data_AF-A0A815H320-F1
#
_entry.id   AF-A0A815H320-F1
#
_cell.length_a   1.000
_cell.length_b   1.000
_cell.length_c   1.000
_cell.angle_alpha   90.00
_cell.angle_beta   90.00
_cell.angle_gamma   90.00
#
_symmetry.space_group_name_H-M   'P 1'
#
loop_
_entity.id
_entity.type
_entity.pdbx_description
1 polymer ?
#
loop_
_entity_poly.entity_id
_entity_poly.type
_entity_poly.pdbx_seq_one_letter_code
_entity_poly.pdbx_strand_id
1 'polypeptide(L)'
;MYAMRLTHTGEDGFMLYISSEYALCVYDMLMKQGKDYGVINARYFTQCTLRTERMYPLWGHDIDKKTTPFHLNREYHISFNVKIKSN
;
A
#
# COMPACT_ATOMS: atom_id res chain seq x y z
N MET A 1 11.81 -14.06 -0.30
CA MET A 1 10.51 -13.49 0.10
C MET A 1 10.76 -12.38 1.08
N TYR A 2 10.17 -11.21 0.86
CA TYR A 2 10.26 -10.06 1.77
C TYR A 2 8.85 -9.69 2.25
N ALA A 3 8.69 -9.48 3.55
CA ALA A 3 7.42 -9.08 4.15
C ALA A 3 7.59 -7.69 4.74
N MET A 4 6.76 -6.76 4.31
CA MET A 4 6.73 -5.39 4.83
C MET A 4 5.46 -5.19 5.64
N ARG A 5 5.59 -4.60 6.82
CA ARG A 5 4.42 -4.13 7.58
C ARG A 5 3.94 -2.79 6.99
N LEU A 6 3.30 -2.88 5.83
CA LEU A 6 2.81 -1.77 5.04
C LEU A 6 1.53 -2.21 4.31
N THR A 7 0.49 -1.38 4.36
CA THR A 7 -0.78 -1.62 3.67
C THR A 7 -1.28 -0.36 2.98
N HIS A 8 -2.10 -0.53 1.94
CA HIS A 8 -2.84 0.56 1.29
C HIS A 8 -4.28 0.70 1.80
N THR A 9 -4.70 -0.14 2.75
CA THR A 9 -6.01 -0.06 3.41
C THR A 9 -5.95 0.78 4.69
N GLY A 10 -4.75 0.99 5.24
CA GLY A 10 -4.54 1.68 6.51
C GLY A 10 -4.87 0.85 7.75
N GLU A 11 -5.30 -0.39 7.55
CA GLU A 11 -5.39 -1.42 8.59
C GLU A 11 -4.06 -2.14 8.78
N ASP A 12 -3.88 -2.78 9.93
CA ASP A 12 -2.69 -3.58 10.19
C ASP A 12 -2.62 -4.77 9.22
N GLY A 13 -1.41 -5.07 8.77
CA GLY A 13 -1.20 -6.10 7.77
C GLY A 13 0.17 -6.02 7.12
N PHE A 14 0.38 -6.93 6.18
CA PHE A 14 1.66 -7.10 5.50
C PHE A 14 1.49 -7.11 3.99
N MET A 15 2.49 -6.55 3.30
CA MET A 15 2.70 -6.70 1.87
C MET A 15 3.82 -7.71 1.63
N LEU A 16 3.53 -8.73 0.83
CA LEU A 16 4.46 -9.83 0.55
C LEU A 16 5.05 -9.65 -0.85
N TYR A 17 6.37 -9.45 -0.92
CA TYR A 17 7.12 -9.55 -2.16
C TYR A 17 7.64 -10.97 -2.33
N ILE A 18 7.07 -11.66 -3.32
CA ILE A 18 7.30 -13.07 -3.63
C ILE A 18 7.71 -13.20 -5.10
N SER A 19 8.62 -14.14 -5.40
CA SER A 19 8.92 -14.49 -6.79
C SER A 19 7.66 -15.08 -7.44
N SER A 20 7.47 -14.80 -8.73
CA SER A 20 6.28 -15.21 -9.46
C SER A 20 6.07 -16.73 -9.45
N GLU A 21 7.15 -17.52 -9.43
CA GLU A 21 7.06 -19.00 -9.40
C GLU A 21 6.34 -19.52 -8.14
N TYR A 22 6.37 -18.77 -7.05
CA TYR A 22 5.80 -19.17 -5.76
C TYR A 22 4.45 -18.50 -5.44
N ALA A 23 3.96 -17.60 -6.31
CA ALA A 23 2.80 -16.77 -6.01
C ALA A 23 1.53 -17.56 -5.69
N LEU A 24 1.22 -18.59 -6.50
CA LEU A 24 0.06 -19.46 -6.30
C LEU A 24 0.16 -20.28 -5.01
N CYS A 25 1.33 -20.90 -4.76
CA CYS A 25 1.56 -21.70 -3.57
C CYS A 25 1.36 -20.88 -2.29
N VAL A 26 1.92 -19.66 -2.24
CA VAL A 26 1.76 -18.76 -1.10
C VAL A 26 0.30 -18.36 -0.91
N TYR A 27 -0.41 -18.01 -1.98
CA TYR A 27 -1.82 -17.66 -1.91
C TYR A 27 -2.68 -18.83 -1.37
N ASP A 28 -2.51 -20.04 -1.89
CA ASP A 28 -3.27 -21.21 -1.45
C ASP A 28 -3.02 -21.54 0.02
N MET A 29 -1.76 -21.42 0.47
CA MET A 29 -1.40 -21.59 1.88
C MET A 29 -2.08 -20.54 2.78
N LEU A 30 -2.07 -19.26 2.36
CA LEU A 30 -2.71 -18.18 3.11
C LEU A 30 -4.23 -18.38 3.20
N MET A 31 -4.88 -18.74 2.09
CA MET A 31 -6.32 -19.00 2.08
C MET A 31 -6.70 -20.20 2.93
N LYS A 32 -5.89 -21.26 2.91
CA LYS A 32 -6.11 -22.45 3.73
C LYS A 32 -5.98 -22.14 5.22
N GLN A 33 -4.90 -21.47 5.64
CA GLN A 33 -4.65 -21.16 7.05
C GLN A 33 -5.54 -20.03 7.58
N GLY A 34 -5.91 -19.08 6.72
CA GLY A 34 -6.77 -17.96 7.05
C GLY A 34 -8.26 -18.33 7.16
N LYS A 35 -8.64 -19.57 6.82
CA LYS A 35 -10.04 -20.01 6.82
C LYS A 35 -10.70 -19.85 8.19
N ASP A 36 -9.98 -20.21 9.25
CA ASP A 36 -10.48 -20.11 10.63
C ASP A 36 -10.62 -18.65 11.10
N TYR A 37 -9.97 -17.71 10.40
CA TYR A 37 -10.03 -16.26 10.64
C TYR A 37 -11.01 -15.54 9.70
N GLY A 38 -11.74 -16.28 8.85
CA GLY A 38 -12.71 -15.69 7.92
C GLY A 38 -12.07 -14.98 6.73
N VAL A 39 -10.89 -15.42 6.28
CA VAL A 39 -10.21 -14.82 5.12
C VAL A 39 -11.10 -14.85 3.87
N ILE A 40 -11.18 -13.72 3.19
CA ILE A 40 -11.89 -13.56 1.93
C ILE A 40 -11.05 -12.75 0.95
N ASN A 41 -11.34 -12.92 -0.35
CA ASN A 41 -10.73 -12.11 -1.38
C ASN A 41 -11.31 -10.70 -1.40
N ALA A 42 -10.45 -9.69 -1.30
CA ALA A 42 -10.80 -8.29 -1.55
C ALA A 42 -10.44 -7.91 -2.98
N ARG A 43 -11.28 -7.10 -3.63
CA ARG A 43 -11.06 -6.61 -5.00
C ARG A 43 -10.63 -5.15 -5.01
N TYR A 44 -10.28 -4.68 -6.21
CA TYR A 44 -9.83 -3.33 -6.46
C TYR A 44 -10.74 -2.24 -5.88
N PHE A 45 -12.06 -2.29 -6.10
CA PHE A 45 -12.98 -1.28 -5.58
C PHE A 45 -13.04 -1.25 -4.05
N THR A 46 -12.97 -2.41 -3.39
CA THR A 46 -12.88 -2.47 -1.92
C THR A 46 -11.64 -1.73 -1.43
N GLN A 47 -10.49 -1.93 -2.08
CA GLN A 47 -9.26 -1.22 -1.76
C GLN A 47 -9.38 0.28 -2.04
N CYS A 48 -10.04 0.69 -3.13
CA CYS A 48 -10.32 2.09 -3.44
C CYS A 48 -11.18 2.77 -2.36
N THR A 49 -12.16 2.07 -1.80
CA THR A 49 -12.97 2.60 -0.69
C THR A 49 -12.12 2.77 0.57
N LEU A 50 -11.44 1.70 1.01
CA LEU A 50 -10.63 1.71 2.24
C LEU A 50 -9.51 2.77 2.22
N ARG A 51 -8.82 2.92 1.09
CA ARG A 51 -7.78 3.96 0.96
C ARG A 51 -8.37 5.37 1.11
N THR A 52 -9.60 5.58 0.65
CA THR A 52 -10.24 6.89 0.61
C THR A 52 -10.69 7.28 2.02
N GLU A 53 -11.22 6.32 2.78
CA GLU A 53 -11.54 6.49 4.20
C GLU A 53 -10.32 6.91 5.03
N ARG A 54 -9.12 6.46 4.65
CA ARG A 54 -7.85 6.82 5.31
C ARG A 54 -7.09 7.97 4.63
N MET A 55 -7.72 8.64 3.65
CA MET A 55 -7.14 9.76 2.89
C MET A 55 -5.76 9.44 2.28
N TYR A 56 -5.60 8.22 1.76
CA TYR A 56 -4.42 7.81 1.01
C TYR A 56 -4.57 8.21 -0.48
N PRO A 57 -3.74 9.16 -0.96
CA PRO A 57 -3.84 9.67 -2.31
C PRO A 57 -3.39 8.64 -3.33
N LEU A 58 -4.14 8.56 -4.42
CA LEU A 58 -3.80 7.76 -5.59
C LEU A 58 -3.22 8.67 -6.67
N TRP A 59 -2.04 8.31 -7.18
CA TRP A 59 -1.44 8.99 -8.31
C TRP A 59 -2.30 8.87 -9.56
N GLY A 60 -2.50 9.99 -10.28
CA GLY A 60 -3.37 10.13 -11.44
C GLY A 60 -4.83 10.47 -11.11
N HIS A 61 -5.31 10.21 -9.88
CA HIS A 61 -6.66 10.56 -9.46
C HIS A 61 -6.67 11.73 -8.47
N ASP A 62 -6.03 11.55 -7.31
CA ASP A 62 -6.01 12.56 -6.25
C ASP A 62 -4.80 13.49 -6.39
N ILE A 63 -3.71 12.97 -6.95
CA ILE A 63 -2.45 13.69 -7.13
C ILE A 63 -1.92 13.50 -8.54
N ASP A 64 -1.39 14.58 -9.10
CA ASP A 64 -0.74 14.61 -10.40
C ASP A 64 0.38 15.67 -10.40
N LYS A 65 1.04 15.85 -11.53
CA LYS A 65 2.11 16.84 -11.75
C LYS A 65 1.73 18.28 -11.40
N LYS A 66 0.43 18.60 -11.38
CA LYS A 66 -0.09 19.94 -11.06
C LYS A 66 -0.34 20.16 -9.56
N THR A 67 -0.39 19.10 -8.77
CA THR A 67 -0.66 19.17 -7.33
C THR A 67 0.62 19.04 -6.54
N THR A 68 0.86 19.97 -5.61
CA THR A 68 1.99 19.87 -4.67
C THR A 68 1.52 19.25 -3.35
N PRO A 69 2.40 18.63 -2.54
CA PRO A 69 1.98 18.03 -1.27
C PRO A 69 1.38 19.03 -0.28
N PHE A 70 1.63 20.34 -0.46
CA PHE A 70 1.00 21.42 0.30
C PHE A 70 -0.51 21.56 0.03
N HIS A 71 -0.98 21.23 -1.18
CA HIS A 71 -2.42 21.27 -1.50
C HIS A 71 -3.22 20.19 -0.76
N LEU A 72 -2.53 19.19 -0.21
CA LEU A 72 -3.13 17.99 0.39
C LEU A 72 -2.86 17.90 1.89
N ASN A 73 -2.32 18.97 2.50
CA ASN A 73 -1.85 18.98 3.89
C ASN A 73 -0.90 17.81 4.21
N ARG A 74 0.03 17.53 3.28
CA ARG A 74 1.01 16.43 3.35
C ARG A 74 2.46 16.92 3.35
N GLU A 75 2.69 18.15 3.77
CA GLU A 75 4.01 18.79 3.85
C GLU A 75 4.99 18.04 4.78
N TYR A 76 4.47 17.31 5.77
CA TYR A 76 5.28 16.50 6.69
C TYR A 76 5.98 15.31 6.03
N HIS A 77 5.59 14.94 4.80
CA HIS A 77 6.30 13.95 3.99
C HIS A 77 7.47 14.54 3.18
N ILE A 78 7.66 15.87 3.18
CA ILE A 78 8.75 16.54 2.48
C ILE A 78 9.86 16.90 3.48
N SER A 79 11.08 16.47 3.19
CA SER A 79 12.27 16.98 3.87
C SER A 79 12.96 18.02 2.99
N PHE A 80 13.01 19.28 3.45
CA PHE A 80 13.71 20.37 2.74
C PHE A 80 15.22 20.37 3.01
N ASN A 81 15.67 19.73 4.09
CA ASN A 81 17.06 19.74 4.53
C ASN A 81 17.83 18.49 4.07
N VAL A 82 17.44 17.90 2.93
CA VAL A 82 18.18 16.77 2.38
C VAL A 82 19.50 17.28 1.82
N LYS A 83 20.62 16.90 2.45
CA LYS A 83 21.94 17.07 1.84
C LYS A 83 21.97 16.20 0.60
N ILE A 84 21.94 16.83 -0.56
CA ILE A 84 22.16 16.14 -1.84
C ILE A 84 23.57 15.58 -1.74
N LYS A 85 23.72 14.24 -1.76
CA LYS A 85 25.03 13.62 -1.92
C LYS A 85 25.54 14.04 -3.30
N SER A 86 26.41 15.04 -3.34
CA SER A 86 27.26 15.30 -4.49
C SER A 86 28.17 14.09 -4.65
N ASN A 87 28.09 13.43 -5.81
CA ASN A 87 29.09 12.44 -6.23
C ASN A 87 30.48 13.06 -6.30
#